data_AF-A0A843GDD1-F1
#
_entry.id   AF-A0A843GDD1-F1
#
_cell.length_a   1.000
_cell.length_b   1.000
_cell.length_c   1.000
_cell.angle_alpha   90.00
_cell.angle_beta   90.00
_cell.angle_gamma   90.00
#
_symmetry.space_group_name_H-M   'P 1'
#
loop_
_entity.id
_entity.type
_entity.pdbx_description
1 polymer ?
#
loop_
_entity_poly.entity_id
_entity_poly.type
_entity_poly.pdbx_seq_one_letter_code
_entity_poly.pdbx_strand_id
1 'polypeptide(L)'
;MSYSATITASTKELTKKERIQLKDMTDVIRLDTATKEGDVIIEKIANIVEIEIHNDKATPTDYQNIIVIAEDGTRYATGSNSFRNSLFDIAEEMGDEEFGIRVYRRPSQNYAGRDFISCSIL
;
A
#
# COMPACT_ATOMS: atom_id res chain seq x y z
N MET A 1 25.99 1.00 3.76
CA MET A 1 24.73 1.67 4.11
C MET A 1 24.04 2.03 2.81
N SER A 2 23.45 1.02 2.19
CA SER A 2 22.64 1.14 0.98
C SER A 2 21.18 1.26 1.40
N TYR A 3 20.54 2.36 1.03
CA TYR A 3 19.10 2.40 0.89
C TYR A 3 18.80 2.35 -0.60
N SER A 4 18.00 1.40 -1.04
CA SER A 4 17.52 1.36 -2.41
C SER A 4 16.04 1.02 -2.43
N ALA A 5 15.34 1.62 -3.40
CA ALA A 5 13.92 1.40 -3.60
C ALA A 5 13.68 1.15 -5.09
N THR A 6 13.05 0.02 -5.39
CA THR A 6 12.83 -0.48 -6.74
C THR A 6 11.35 -0.78 -6.93
N ILE A 7 10.76 -0.17 -7.96
CA ILE A 7 9.35 -0.41 -8.29
C ILE A 7 9.28 -1.74 -9.04
N THR A 8 8.56 -2.70 -8.48
CA THR A 8 8.41 -4.06 -9.02
C THR A 8 7.14 -4.21 -9.85
N ALA A 9 6.06 -3.52 -9.49
CA ALA A 9 4.79 -3.54 -10.21
C ALA A 9 4.05 -2.20 -10.10
N SER A 10 3.20 -1.91 -11.08
CA SER A 10 2.29 -0.75 -11.09
C SER A 10 1.08 -1.07 -11.95
N THR A 11 -0.13 -0.67 -11.53
CA THR A 11 -1.35 -0.85 -12.33
C THR A 11 -1.40 0.07 -13.54
N LYS A 12 -0.69 1.21 -13.50
CA LYS A 12 -0.55 2.13 -14.64
C LYS A 12 0.89 2.25 -15.10
N GLU A 13 1.08 2.66 -16.35
CA GLU A 13 2.40 2.99 -16.86
C GLU A 13 2.94 4.25 -16.16
N LEU A 14 4.15 4.14 -15.59
CA LEU A 14 4.80 5.22 -14.86
C LEU A 14 5.90 5.86 -15.69
N THR A 15 5.85 7.19 -15.79
CA THR A 15 6.95 8.00 -16.35
C THR A 15 8.19 7.93 -15.47
N LYS A 16 9.36 8.30 -16.03
CA LYS A 16 10.61 8.37 -15.26
C LYS A 16 10.52 9.30 -14.05
N LYS A 17 9.76 10.40 -14.17
CA LYS A 17 9.55 11.37 -13.09
C LYS A 17 8.75 10.74 -11.95
N GLU A 18 7.62 10.10 -12.26
CA GLU A 18 6.77 9.44 -11.26
C GLU A 18 7.51 8.29 -10.59
N ARG A 19 8.30 7.50 -11.34
CA ARG A 19 9.13 6.45 -10.77
C ARG A 19 10.12 6.96 -9.73
N ILE A 20 10.66 8.17 -9.90
CA ILE A 20 11.56 8.79 -8.91
C ILE A 20 10.75 9.31 -7.72
N GLN A 21 9.61 9.96 -7.95
CA GLN A 21 8.75 10.47 -6.89
C GLN A 21 8.17 9.36 -5.99
N LEU A 22 7.84 8.21 -6.56
CA LEU A 22 7.30 7.06 -5.83
C LEU A 22 8.34 6.32 -4.98
N LYS A 23 9.63 6.51 -5.28
CA LYS A 23 10.73 6.03 -4.43
C LYS A 23 10.92 6.91 -3.19
N ASP A 24 10.38 8.13 -3.21
CA ASP A 24 10.38 9.01 -2.05
C ASP A 24 9.19 8.71 -1.14
N MET A 25 9.49 8.05 -0.02
CA MET A 25 8.53 7.59 1.00
C MET A 25 8.39 8.58 2.17
N THR A 26 8.87 9.82 2.05
CA THR A 26 8.83 10.81 3.13
C THR A 26 7.42 11.36 3.38
N ASP A 27 6.67 11.61 2.32
CA ASP A 27 5.34 12.22 2.35
C ASP A 27 4.26 11.21 1.96
N VAL A 28 4.15 10.16 2.79
CA VAL A 28 3.20 9.06 2.61
C VAL A 28 2.46 8.77 3.92
N ILE A 29 1.16 8.57 3.83
CA ILE A 29 0.33 8.18 4.96
C ILE A 29 0.53 6.68 5.17
N ARG A 30 1.12 6.31 6.31
CA ARG A 30 1.28 4.90 6.68
C ARG A 30 -0.05 4.34 7.17
N LEU A 31 -0.66 3.43 6.39
CA LEU A 31 -1.92 2.79 6.77
C LEU A 31 -1.78 2.04 8.10
N ASP A 32 -0.60 1.49 8.39
CA ASP A 32 -0.29 0.88 9.68
C ASP A 32 -0.48 1.82 10.87
N THR A 33 -0.30 3.12 10.69
CA THR A 33 -0.51 4.10 11.76
C THR A 33 -1.91 4.69 11.68
N ALA A 34 -2.34 5.11 10.49
CA ALA A 34 -3.65 5.74 10.27
C ALA A 34 -4.81 4.83 10.71
N THR A 35 -4.72 3.53 10.43
CA THR A 35 -5.78 2.57 10.80
C THR A 35 -5.95 2.34 12.31
N LYS A 36 -5.03 2.85 13.15
CA LYS A 36 -5.16 2.79 14.61
C LYS A 36 -6.18 3.78 15.14
N GLU A 37 -6.42 4.87 14.41
CA GLU A 37 -7.35 5.95 14.81
C GLU A 37 -8.77 5.70 14.27
N GLY A 38 -8.89 4.80 13.29
CA GLY A 38 -10.16 4.44 12.66
C GLY A 38 -9.91 3.86 11.28
N ASP A 39 -10.98 3.53 10.57
CA ASP A 39 -10.86 3.06 9.20
C ASP A 39 -10.46 4.20 8.27
N VAL A 40 -9.65 3.89 7.26
CA VAL A 40 -9.21 4.84 6.23
C VAL A 40 -10.02 4.60 4.96
N ILE A 41 -10.69 5.63 4.48
CA ILE A 41 -11.46 5.57 3.23
C ILE A 41 -10.62 6.20 2.12
N ILE A 42 -10.45 5.45 1.03
CA ILE A 42 -9.84 5.91 -0.21
C ILE A 42 -10.93 5.84 -1.28
N GLU A 43 -11.63 6.95 -1.50
CA GLU A 43 -12.84 7.01 -2.35
C GLU A 43 -12.59 6.59 -3.80
N LYS A 44 -11.41 6.95 -4.35
CA LYS A 44 -11.02 6.62 -5.72
C LYS A 44 -9.53 6.35 -5.82
N ILE A 45 -9.18 5.20 -6.37
CA ILE A 45 -7.79 4.80 -6.58
C ILE A 45 -7.34 5.23 -7.97
N ALA A 46 -6.30 6.06 -8.01
CA ALA A 46 -5.65 6.46 -9.24
C ALA A 46 -4.60 5.44 -9.70
N ASN A 47 -3.83 4.86 -8.77
CA ASN A 47 -2.81 3.88 -9.11
C ASN A 47 -2.41 3.04 -7.88
N ILE A 48 -1.98 1.81 -8.13
CA ILE A 48 -1.41 0.91 -7.14
C ILE A 48 0.00 0.56 -7.58
N VAL A 49 0.97 0.68 -6.68
CA VAL A 49 2.40 0.48 -6.97
C VAL A 49 3.01 -0.42 -5.92
N GLU A 50 3.79 -1.41 -6.35
CA GLU A 50 4.61 -2.21 -5.46
C GLU A 50 6.06 -1.74 -5.52
N ILE A 51 6.65 -1.56 -4.34
CA ILE A 51 8.03 -1.16 -4.18
C ILE A 51 8.76 -2.13 -3.26
N GLU A 52 9.89 -2.62 -3.73
CA GLU A 52 10.84 -3.38 -2.93
C GLU A 52 11.88 -2.42 -2.38
N ILE A 53 12.05 -2.45 -1.06
CA ILE A 53 12.94 -1.57 -0.31
C ILE A 53 14.02 -2.43 0.32
N HIS A 54 15.27 -2.10 -0.01
CA HIS A 54 16.45 -2.64 0.65
C HIS A 54 17.00 -1.58 1.61
N ASN A 55 17.04 -1.91 2.89
CA ASN A 55 17.52 -1.03 3.95
C ASN A 55 18.32 -1.82 4.98
N ASP A 56 19.65 -1.68 4.95
CA ASP A 56 20.59 -2.32 5.90
C ASP A 56 20.26 -2.06 7.38
N LYS A 57 19.50 -1.00 7.69
CA LYS A 57 19.13 -0.61 9.06
C LYS A 57 17.78 -1.20 9.50
N ALA A 58 17.02 -1.78 8.58
CA ALA A 58 15.74 -2.41 8.88
C ALA A 58 15.94 -3.89 9.21
N THR A 59 14.98 -4.47 9.94
CA THR A 59 14.88 -5.91 10.13
C THR A 59 13.44 -6.31 9.85
N PRO A 60 13.16 -7.00 8.74
CA PRO A 60 14.10 -7.51 7.73
C PRO A 60 14.76 -6.40 6.88
N THR A 61 15.94 -6.69 6.31
CA THR A 61 16.69 -5.78 5.44
C THR A 61 15.92 -5.46 4.16
N ASP A 62 15.34 -6.49 3.55
CA ASP A 62 14.53 -6.40 2.35
C ASP A 62 13.06 -6.56 2.71
N TYR A 63 12.23 -5.63 2.26
CA TYR A 63 10.79 -5.69 2.46
C TYR A 63 10.04 -5.03 1.31
N GLN A 64 8.81 -5.48 1.10
CA GLN A 64 7.91 -4.91 0.11
C GLN A 64 6.92 -3.97 0.77
N ASN A 65 6.63 -2.87 0.08
CA ASN A 65 5.54 -1.97 0.41
C ASN A 65 4.61 -1.85 -0.80
N ILE A 66 3.32 -1.76 -0.51
CA ILE A 66 2.30 -1.36 -1.46
C ILE A 66 2.03 0.12 -1.23
N ILE A 67 2.01 0.89 -2.31
CA ILE A 67 1.62 2.30 -2.33
C ILE A 67 0.31 2.39 -3.10
N VAL A 68 -0.73 2.90 -2.45
CA VAL A 68 -1.99 3.28 -3.09
C VAL A 68 -1.99 4.79 -3.28
N ILE A 69 -2.21 5.23 -4.51
CA ILE A 69 -2.33 6.63 -4.87
C ILE A 69 -3.82 6.91 -5.10
N ALA A 70 -4.37 7.83 -4.33
CA ALA A 70 -5.73 8.31 -4.52
C ALA A 70 -5.81 9.33 -5.68
N GLU A 71 -7.00 9.58 -6.21
CA GLU A 71 -7.20 10.56 -7.29
C GLU A 71 -6.79 11.99 -6.92
N ASP A 72 -6.89 12.35 -5.64
CA ASP A 72 -6.42 13.63 -5.10
C ASP A 72 -4.89 13.74 -4.98
N GLY A 73 -4.14 12.68 -5.34
CA GLY A 73 -2.70 12.60 -5.26
C GLY A 73 -2.16 12.14 -3.90
N THR A 74 -3.04 11.90 -2.91
CA THR A 74 -2.63 11.38 -1.60
C THR A 74 -2.06 9.98 -1.73
N ARG A 75 -0.91 9.75 -1.10
CA ARG A 75 -0.20 8.46 -1.13
C ARG A 75 -0.36 7.75 0.20
N TYR A 76 -0.79 6.50 0.15
CA TYR A 76 -0.93 5.61 1.29
C TYR A 76 0.02 4.44 1.13
N ALA A 77 0.71 4.04 2.20
CA ALA A 77 1.64 2.90 2.15
C ALA A 77 1.44 1.92 3.29
N THR A 78 1.66 0.64 2.99
CA THR A 78 1.76 -0.44 3.97
C THR A 78 2.63 -1.58 3.46
N GLY A 79 3.28 -2.30 4.38
CA GLY A 79 3.95 -3.57 4.10
C GLY A 79 3.10 -4.80 4.44
N SER A 80 1.80 -4.61 4.67
CA SER A 80 0.89 -5.69 5.09
C SER A 80 0.54 -6.62 3.92
N ASN A 81 0.95 -7.90 4.04
CA ASN A 81 0.60 -8.93 3.07
C ASN A 81 -0.92 -9.22 3.01
N SER A 82 -1.64 -9.10 4.13
CA SER A 82 -3.10 -9.29 4.14
C SER A 82 -3.81 -8.18 3.36
N PHE A 83 -3.35 -6.94 3.52
CA PHE A 83 -3.83 -5.82 2.72
C PHE A 83 -3.50 -6.01 1.24
N ARG A 84 -2.25 -6.40 0.93
CA ARG A 84 -1.80 -6.70 -0.43
C ARG A 84 -2.76 -7.66 -1.12
N ASN A 85 -2.98 -8.83 -0.52
CA ASN A 85 -3.77 -9.88 -1.14
C ASN A 85 -5.20 -9.41 -1.41
N SER A 86 -5.85 -8.75 -0.44
CA SER A 86 -7.20 -8.19 -0.63
C SER A 86 -7.25 -7.12 -1.71
N LEU A 87 -6.25 -6.23 -1.77
CA LEU A 87 -6.24 -5.14 -2.74
C LEU A 87 -6.04 -5.65 -4.16
N PHE A 88 -5.11 -6.58 -4.38
CA PHE A 88 -4.85 -7.13 -5.71
C PHE A 88 -6.00 -7.99 -6.21
N ASP A 89 -6.66 -8.75 -5.34
CA ASP A 89 -7.89 -9.50 -5.66
C ASP A 89 -9.00 -8.55 -6.14
N ILE A 90 -9.22 -7.44 -5.42
CA ILE A 90 -10.17 -6.40 -5.84
C ILE A 90 -9.73 -5.76 -7.16
N ALA A 91 -8.48 -5.35 -7.29
CA ALA A 91 -7.99 -4.66 -8.49
C ALA A 91 -8.04 -5.54 -9.75
N GLU A 92 -7.80 -6.85 -9.61
CA GLU A 92 -7.93 -7.82 -10.69
C GLU A 92 -9.39 -7.95 -11.14
N GLU A 93 -10.32 -8.07 -10.20
CA GLU A 93 -11.75 -8.20 -10.49
C GLU A 93 -12.36 -6.92 -11.08
N MET A 94 -11.93 -5.74 -10.59
CA MET A 94 -12.40 -4.45 -11.09
C MET A 94 -11.83 -4.10 -12.48
N GLY A 95 -10.67 -4.64 -12.84
CA GLY A 95 -10.02 -4.34 -14.12
C GLY A 95 -9.79 -2.83 -14.32
N ASP A 96 -10.45 -2.26 -15.33
CA ASP A 96 -10.36 -0.84 -15.70
C ASP A 96 -11.42 0.06 -15.02
N GLU A 97 -12.29 -0.50 -14.19
CA GLU A 97 -13.35 0.26 -13.52
C GLU A 97 -12.78 1.15 -12.41
N GLU A 98 -13.39 2.32 -12.21
CA GLU A 98 -13.06 3.18 -11.06
C GLU A 98 -13.61 2.55 -9.78
N PHE A 99 -12.75 2.39 -8.77
CA PHE A 99 -13.16 1.88 -7.47
C PHE A 99 -12.47 2.63 -6.33
N GLY A 100 -13.12 2.57 -5.17
CA GLY A 100 -12.57 2.98 -3.89
C GLY A 100 -12.48 1.80 -2.94
N ILE A 101 -11.69 1.97 -1.87
CA ILE A 101 -11.54 0.96 -0.83
C ILE A 101 -11.70 1.57 0.56
N ARG A 102 -12.21 0.76 1.48
CA ARG A 102 -12.12 0.97 2.92
C ARG A 102 -11.01 0.10 3.48
N VAL A 103 -10.03 0.72 4.13
CA VAL A 103 -8.94 0.06 4.83
C VAL A 103 -9.24 0.02 6.32
N TYR A 104 -9.15 -1.17 6.92
CA TYR A 104 -9.54 -1.39 8.31
C TYR A 104 -8.60 -2.38 8.99
N ARG A 105 -8.62 -2.37 10.32
CA ARG A 105 -7.97 -3.39 11.16
C ARG A 105 -8.96 -4.47 11.55
N ARG A 106 -8.55 -5.73 11.42
CA ARG A 106 -9.27 -6.88 11.98
C ARG A 106 -8.41 -7.57 13.03
N PRO A 107 -9.01 -7.94 14.18
CA PRO A 107 -8.33 -8.82 15.12
C PRO A 107 -8.14 -10.19 14.46
N SER A 108 -6.95 -10.75 14.59
CA SER A 108 -6.66 -12.10 14.13
C SER A 108 -7.49 -13.13 14.90
N GLN A 109 -8.23 -13.97 14.18
CA GLN A 109 -8.93 -15.11 14.78
C GLN A 109 -7.95 -16.20 15.28
N ASN A 110 -6.78 -16.31 14.64
CA ASN A 110 -5.80 -17.39 14.88
C ASN A 110 -4.67 -16.98 15.85
N TYR A 111 -4.47 -15.68 16.07
CA TYR A 111 -3.37 -15.14 16.87
C TYR A 111 -3.88 -14.04 17.79
N ALA A 112 -4.33 -14.41 18.99
CA ALA A 112 -4.79 -13.47 19.99
C ALA A 112 -3.75 -12.35 20.21
N GLY A 113 -4.19 -11.09 20.08
CA GLY A 113 -3.34 -9.90 20.27
C GLY A 113 -2.57 -9.41 19.04
N ARG A 114 -2.78 -9.99 17.85
CA ARG A 114 -2.31 -9.40 16.58
C ARG A 114 -3.49 -8.88 15.76
N ASP A 115 -3.46 -7.59 15.47
CA ASP A 115 -4.33 -6.98 14.47
C ASP A 115 -3.66 -7.06 13.11
N PHE A 116 -4.44 -7.38 12.08
CA PHE A 116 -4.02 -7.32 10.70
C PHE A 116 -4.78 -6.22 9.96
N ILE A 117 -4.11 -5.62 8.98
CA ILE A 117 -4.71 -4.62 8.10
C ILE A 117 -5.24 -5.34 6.87
N SER A 118 -6.45 -4.97 6.44
CA SER A 118 -7.06 -5.47 5.21
C SER A 118 -7.91 -4.36 4.59
N CYS A 119 -8.48 -4.62 3.42
CA CYS A 119 -9.38 -3.69 2.77
C CYS A 119 -10.60 -4.41 2.18
N SER A 120 -11.62 -3.63 1.84
CA SER A 120 -12.78 -4.05 1.06
C SER A 120 -13.14 -2.95 0.07
N ILE A 121 -13.78 -3.33 -1.03
CA ILE A 121 -14.38 -2.36 -1.95
C ILE A 121 -15.46 -1.53 -1.24
N LEU A 122 -15.64 -0.28 -1.67
CA LEU A 122 -16.71 0.62 -1.21
C LEU A 122 -18.05 0.29 -1.86
#